data_AF-A0A0U4VHM9-F1
#
_entry.id   AF-A0A0U4VHM9-F1
#
_cell.length_a   1.000
_cell.length_b   1.000
_cell.length_c   1.000
_cell.angle_alpha   90.00
_cell.angle_beta   90.00
_cell.angle_gamma   90.00
#
_symmetry.space_group_name_H-M   'P 1'
#
loop_
_entity.id
_entity.type
_entity.pdbx_description
1 polymer ?
#
loop_
_entity_poly.entity_id
_entity_poly.type
_entity_poly.pdbx_seq_one_letter_code
_entity_poly.pdbx_strand_id
1 'polypeptide(L)'
;MLHTNSWHLLMNLAGLVVITALHGNYYQRWQFLFLLLCGFLLISLGLLFWSPAIGLYVGLSGWLHTLLVYGACEDVRRHWSSGWLILAGVAAKVGWEQWHGASGDLVMLIEADVATDAHLYGAICGVLLFGVLHSFQQIRRHG
;
A
#
# COMPACT_ATOMS: atom_id res chain seq x y z
N MET A 1 -6.69 17.13 -11.39
CA MET A 1 -6.72 16.54 -10.04
C MET A 1 -5.52 15.60 -9.91
N LEU A 2 -4.47 16.09 -9.25
CA LEU A 2 -3.56 15.34 -8.36
C LEU A 2 -2.49 14.43 -8.97
N HIS A 3 -1.61 15.04 -9.77
CA HIS A 3 -0.17 14.77 -9.69
C HIS A 3 0.48 16.13 -9.47
N THR A 4 1.08 16.36 -8.30
CA THR A 4 1.71 17.65 -7.98
C THR A 4 2.84 17.98 -8.95
N ASN A 5 3.54 16.96 -9.48
CA ASN A 5 4.29 17.05 -10.73
C ASN A 5 4.46 15.68 -11.43
N SER A 6 5.11 15.67 -12.61
CA SER A 6 5.38 14.48 -13.42
C SER A 6 6.27 13.43 -12.74
N TRP A 7 7.16 13.84 -11.84
CA TRP A 7 8.01 12.92 -11.07
C TRP A 7 7.20 12.08 -10.09
N HIS A 8 6.24 12.70 -9.41
CA HIS A 8 5.36 11.97 -8.50
C HIS A 8 4.51 10.92 -9.24
N LEU A 9 4.02 11.25 -10.44
CA LEU A 9 3.33 10.28 -11.30
C LEU A 9 4.28 9.14 -11.72
N LEU A 10 5.47 9.48 -12.19
CA LEU A 10 6.46 8.50 -12.66
C LEU A 10 6.85 7.53 -11.55
N MET A 11 7.08 8.01 -10.33
CA MET A 11 7.41 7.16 -9.18
C MET A 11 6.27 6.20 -8.82
N ASN A 12 5.02 6.69 -8.84
CA ASN A 12 3.87 5.83 -8.58
C ASN A 12 3.69 4.77 -9.68
N LEU A 13 3.86 5.13 -10.96
CA LEU A 13 3.79 4.19 -12.07
C LEU A 13 4.93 3.17 -12.02
N ALA A 14 6.15 3.60 -11.72
CA ALA A 14 7.28 2.70 -11.54
C ALA A 14 7.03 1.72 -10.38
N GLY A 15 6.52 2.21 -9.25
CA GLY A 15 6.10 1.37 -8.13
C GLY A 15 5.03 0.35 -8.53
N LEU A 16 4.00 0.78 -9.28
CA LEU A 16 2.96 -0.10 -9.79
C LEU A 16 3.52 -1.18 -10.74
N VAL A 17 4.44 -0.81 -11.63
CA VAL A 17 5.10 -1.77 -12.54
C VAL A 17 5.91 -2.79 -11.75
N VAL A 18 6.68 -2.36 -10.75
CA VAL A 18 7.47 -3.27 -9.91
C VAL A 18 6.55 -4.22 -9.12
N ILE A 19 5.50 -3.69 -8.49
CA ILE A 19 4.53 -4.51 -7.73
C ILE A 19 3.82 -5.52 -8.64
N THR A 20 3.39 -5.09 -9.83
CA THR A 20 2.73 -6.00 -10.77
C THR A 20 3.71 -7.02 -11.36
N ALA A 21 4.99 -6.68 -11.55
CA ALA A 21 6.01 -7.63 -11.95
C ALA A 21 6.27 -8.70 -10.87
N LEU A 22 6.28 -8.31 -9.58
CA LEU A 22 6.50 -9.22 -8.46
C LEU A 22 5.28 -10.11 -8.17
N HIS A 23 4.10 -9.50 -8.07
CA HIS A 23 2.92 -10.13 -7.49
C HIS A 23 1.70 -10.13 -8.42
N GLY A 24 1.83 -9.64 -9.65
CA GLY A 24 0.73 -9.49 -10.62
C GLY A 24 -0.06 -10.78 -10.85
N ASN A 25 0.62 -11.93 -10.83
CA ASN A 25 0.03 -13.25 -11.01
C ASN A 25 -0.84 -13.71 -9.83
N TYR A 26 -0.81 -13.01 -8.70
CA TYR A 26 -1.61 -13.32 -7.51
C TYR A 26 -2.99 -12.69 -7.57
N TYR A 27 -3.13 -11.56 -8.29
CA TYR A 27 -4.34 -10.77 -8.26
C TYR A 27 -5.31 -11.21 -9.36
N GLN A 28 -6.36 -11.96 -8.97
CA GLN A 28 -7.51 -12.10 -9.86
C GLN A 28 -8.22 -10.75 -10.02
N ARG A 29 -8.88 -10.51 -11.17
CA ARG A 29 -9.55 -9.22 -11.46
C ARG A 29 -10.45 -8.74 -10.32
N TRP A 30 -11.23 -9.64 -9.72
CA TRP A 30 -12.10 -9.33 -8.58
C TRP A 30 -11.34 -9.00 -7.30
N GLN A 31 -10.26 -9.73 -7.00
CA GLN A 31 -9.41 -9.44 -5.85
C GLN A 31 -8.73 -8.07 -6.01
N PHE A 32 -8.25 -7.76 -7.22
CA PHE A 32 -7.66 -6.46 -7.51
C PHE A 32 -8.67 -5.32 -7.32
N LEU A 33 -9.90 -5.46 -7.85
CA LEU A 33 -10.96 -4.46 -7.65
C LEU A 33 -11.35 -4.32 -6.17
N PHE A 34 -11.41 -5.43 -5.43
CA PHE A 34 -11.65 -5.40 -3.99
C PHE A 34 -10.54 -4.67 -3.24
N LEU A 35 -9.27 -5.00 -3.51
CA LEU A 35 -8.11 -4.32 -2.92
C LEU A 35 -8.06 -2.83 -3.30
N LEU A 36 -8.49 -2.47 -4.51
CA LEU A 36 -8.65 -1.10 -4.96
C LEU A 36 -9.66 -0.34 -4.11
N LEU A 37 -10.92 -0.79 -4.12
CA LEU A 37 -12.01 -0.08 -3.47
C LEU A 37 -11.86 -0.06 -1.95
N CYS A 38 -11.61 -1.22 -1.34
CA CYS A 38 -11.45 -1.31 0.11
C CYS A 38 -10.16 -0.65 0.59
N GLY A 39 -9.06 -0.75 -0.18
CA GLY A 39 -7.81 -0.08 0.16
C GLY A 39 -7.96 1.43 0.19
N PHE A 40 -8.53 2.04 -0.86
CA PHE A 40 -8.78 3.49 -0.86
C PHE A 40 -9.70 3.91 0.29
N LEU A 41 -10.79 3.17 0.52
CA LEU A 41 -11.74 3.48 1.60
C LEU A 41 -11.06 3.43 2.98
N LEU A 42 -10.38 2.33 3.30
CA LEU A 42 -9.77 2.12 4.61
C LEU A 42 -8.61 3.09 4.87
N ILE A 43 -7.79 3.40 3.87
CA ILE A 43 -6.74 4.43 3.99
C ILE A 43 -7.38 5.79 4.25
N SER A 44 -8.44 6.14 3.52
CA SER A 44 -9.12 7.42 3.68
C SER A 44 -9.77 7.56 5.05
N LEU A 45 -10.40 6.49 5.56
CA LEU A 45 -10.93 6.45 6.93
C LEU A 45 -9.81 6.53 7.97
N GLY A 46 -8.68 5.85 7.74
CA GLY A 46 -7.49 5.92 8.58
C GLY A 46 -7.01 7.36 8.75
N LEU A 47 -6.83 8.05 7.63
CA LEU A 47 -6.43 9.45 7.61
C LEU A 47 -7.47 10.36 8.26
N LEU A 48 -8.76 10.16 7.98
CA LEU A 48 -9.84 10.98 8.54
C LEU A 48 -9.88 10.93 10.07
N PHE A 49 -9.72 9.74 10.67
CA PHE A 49 -9.86 9.56 12.11
C PHE A 49 -8.56 9.77 12.89
N TRP A 50 -7.42 9.39 12.34
CA TRP A 50 -6.13 9.39 13.05
C TRP A 50 -5.13 10.43 12.55
N SER A 51 -5.33 11.00 11.36
CA SER A 51 -4.50 12.08 10.79
C SER A 51 -5.35 13.24 10.25
N PRO A 52 -6.27 13.84 11.03
CA PRO A 52 -7.22 14.84 10.55
C PRO A 52 -6.56 16.14 10.06
N ALA A 53 -5.28 16.35 10.38
CA ALA A 53 -4.48 17.45 9.84
C ALA A 53 -4.27 17.35 8.31
N ILE A 54 -4.41 16.15 7.74
CA ILE A 54 -4.32 15.91 6.30
C ILE A 54 -5.69 16.21 5.69
N GLY A 55 -5.88 17.44 5.22
CA GLY A 55 -7.18 17.92 4.73
C GLY A 55 -7.68 17.21 3.45
N LEU A 56 -6.80 16.98 2.47
CA LEU A 56 -7.15 16.26 1.24
C LEU A 56 -6.06 15.27 0.87
N TYR A 57 -6.33 13.99 1.06
CA TYR A 57 -5.45 12.91 0.62
C TYR A 57 -5.96 12.28 -0.67
N VAL A 58 -5.05 12.13 -1.62
CA VAL A 58 -5.34 11.79 -3.01
C VAL A 58 -4.13 11.06 -3.61
N GLY A 59 -3.47 10.27 -2.77
CA GLY A 59 -2.26 9.54 -3.11
C GLY A 59 -2.54 8.11 -3.57
N LEU A 60 -1.98 7.75 -4.72
CA LEU A 60 -1.88 6.36 -5.17
C LEU A 60 -0.87 5.57 -4.31
N SER A 61 0.12 6.25 -3.73
CA SER A 61 1.25 5.64 -3.01
C SER A 61 0.82 4.78 -1.80
N GLY A 62 -0.14 5.25 -0.98
CA GLY A 62 -0.67 4.45 0.13
C GLY A 62 -1.33 3.16 -0.36
N TRP A 63 -2.07 3.23 -1.46
CA TRP A 63 -2.67 2.03 -2.07
C TRP A 63 -1.61 1.08 -2.67
N LEU A 64 -0.52 1.60 -3.23
CA LEU A 64 0.61 0.77 -3.65
C LEU A 64 1.24 0.01 -2.47
N HIS A 65 1.31 0.62 -1.28
CA HIS A 65 1.74 -0.11 -0.07
C HIS A 65 0.75 -1.22 0.32
N THR A 66 -0.56 -0.99 0.18
CA THR A 66 -1.58 -2.04 0.35
C THR A 66 -1.31 -3.22 -0.57
N LEU A 67 -1.10 -2.97 -1.87
CA LEU A 67 -0.83 -4.04 -2.83
C LEU A 67 0.47 -4.79 -2.53
N LEU A 68 1.56 -4.06 -2.28
CA LEU A 68 2.87 -4.64 -2.01
C LEU A 68 2.84 -5.53 -0.75
N VAL A 69 2.22 -5.04 0.33
CA VAL A 69 2.13 -5.80 1.58
C VAL A 69 1.21 -7.01 1.42
N TYR A 70 0.06 -6.87 0.75
CA TYR A 70 -0.79 -8.01 0.43
C TYR A 70 -0.03 -9.08 -0.36
N GLY A 71 0.70 -8.67 -1.41
CA GLY A 71 1.48 -9.57 -2.24
C GLY A 71 2.62 -10.24 -1.48
N ALA A 72 3.27 -9.51 -0.57
CA ALA A 72 4.30 -10.07 0.31
C ALA A 72 3.71 -11.07 1.33
N CYS A 73 2.50 -10.85 1.85
CA CYS A 73 1.80 -11.84 2.66
C CYS A 73 1.48 -13.11 1.85
N GLU A 74 1.11 -12.95 0.57
CA GLU A 74 0.88 -14.07 -0.34
C GLU A 74 2.18 -14.84 -0.65
N ASP A 75 3.33 -14.16 -0.79
CA ASP A 75 4.65 -14.79 -0.86
C ASP A 75 4.93 -15.64 0.39
N VAL A 76 4.73 -15.07 1.59
CA VAL A 76 4.92 -15.80 2.86
C VAL A 76 4.03 -17.04 2.91
N ARG A 77 2.76 -16.92 2.51
CA ARG A 77 1.80 -18.03 2.44
C ARG A 77 2.21 -19.11 1.45
N ARG A 78 2.92 -18.75 0.39
CA ARG A 78 3.49 -19.66 -0.62
C ARG A 78 4.89 -20.15 -0.26
N HIS A 79 5.38 -19.84 0.94
CA HIS A 79 6.71 -20.19 1.45
C HIS A 79 7.88 -19.55 0.65
N TRP A 80 7.65 -18.40 0.02
CA TRP A 80 8.69 -17.63 -0.65
C TRP A 80 9.35 -16.67 0.35
N SER A 81 10.68 -16.73 0.44
CA SER A 81 11.46 -15.90 1.37
C SER A 81 11.41 -14.41 1.02
N SER A 82 11.12 -14.07 -0.24
CA SER A 82 10.90 -12.69 -0.70
C SER A 82 9.84 -11.95 0.12
N GLY A 83 8.79 -12.65 0.55
CA GLY A 83 7.71 -12.05 1.33
C GLY A 83 8.21 -11.46 2.65
N TRP A 84 9.01 -12.21 3.39
CA TRP A 84 9.59 -11.73 4.66
C TRP A 84 10.54 -10.54 4.45
N LEU A 85 11.36 -10.59 3.39
CA LEU A 85 12.26 -9.49 3.06
C LEU A 85 11.50 -8.21 2.71
N ILE A 86 10.46 -8.32 1.89
CA ILE A 86 9.61 -7.18 1.50
C ILE A 86 8.88 -6.62 2.71
N LEU A 87 8.27 -7.47 3.55
CA LEU A 87 7.57 -7.03 4.77
C LEU A 87 8.51 -6.31 5.73
N ALA A 88 9.70 -6.85 5.96
CA ALA A 88 10.71 -6.21 6.80
C ALA A 88 11.17 -4.86 6.20
N GLY A 89 11.41 -4.80 4.89
CA GLY A 89 11.78 -3.58 4.20
C GLY A 89 10.71 -2.50 4.28
N VAL A 90 9.44 -2.85 4.05
CA VAL A 90 8.30 -1.93 4.17
C VAL A 90 8.14 -1.45 5.61
N ALA A 91 8.23 -2.35 6.60
CA ALA A 91 8.12 -1.99 8.01
C ALA A 91 9.24 -1.02 8.45
N ALA A 92 10.49 -1.29 8.04
CA ALA A 92 11.61 -0.41 8.33
C ALA A 92 11.44 0.98 7.67
N LYS A 93 11.05 0.99 6.38
CA LYS A 93 10.83 2.23 5.60
C LYS A 93 9.70 3.07 6.19
N VAL A 94 8.54 2.47 6.46
CA VAL A 94 7.39 3.17 7.07
C VAL A 94 7.72 3.63 8.48
N GLY A 95 8.35 2.79 9.30
CA GLY A 95 8.77 3.18 10.65
C GLY A 95 9.73 4.37 10.66
N TRP A 96 10.65 4.42 9.70
CA TRP A 96 11.53 5.57 9.51
C TRP A 96 10.75 6.84 9.14
N GLU A 97 9.83 6.75 8.17
CA GLU A 97 8.96 7.86 7.73
C GLU A 97 8.07 8.38 8.86
N GLN A 98 7.62 7.51 9.77
CA GLN A 98 6.79 7.91 10.92
C GLN A 98 7.59 8.68 11.98
N TRP A 99 8.89 8.43 12.12
CA TRP A 99 9.75 9.14 13.08
C TRP A 99 10.35 10.43 12.51
N HIS A 100 10.80 10.40 11.26
CA HIS A 100 11.56 11.49 10.64
C HIS A 100 10.74 12.32 9.63
N GLY A 101 9.54 11.88 9.29
CA GLY A 101 8.79 12.42 8.15
C GLY A 101 9.37 11.98 6.81
N ALA A 102 8.84 12.52 5.72
CA ALA A 102 9.41 12.31 4.39
C ALA A 102 10.72 13.11 4.21
N SER A 103 11.61 12.61 3.36
CA SER A 103 12.86 13.31 3.09
C SER A 103 12.60 14.65 2.43
N GLY A 104 13.31 15.70 2.88
CA GLY A 104 13.19 17.05 2.31
C GLY A 104 13.47 17.09 0.81
N ASP A 105 14.46 16.32 0.34
CA ASP A 105 14.75 16.17 -1.09
C ASP A 105 13.58 15.60 -1.89
N LEU A 106 12.83 14.64 -1.32
CA LEU A 106 11.65 14.08 -1.97
C LEU A 106 10.53 15.09 -2.02
N VAL A 107 10.27 15.79 -0.92
CA VAL A 107 9.24 16.85 -0.84
C VAL A 107 9.53 17.96 -1.85
N MET A 108 10.79 18.38 -1.98
CA MET A 108 11.23 19.33 -3.01
C MET A 108 11.04 18.78 -4.42
N LEU A 109 11.42 17.51 -4.64
CA LEU A 109 11.34 16.87 -5.96
C LEU A 109 9.90 16.69 -6.44
N ILE A 110 8.94 16.43 -5.55
CA ILE A 110 7.52 16.20 -5.90
C ILE A 110 6.64 17.44 -5.71
N GLU A 111 7.23 18.53 -5.20
CA GLU A 111 6.58 19.82 -4.91
C GLU A 111 5.31 19.65 -4.06
N ALA A 112 5.35 18.73 -3.10
CA ALA A 112 4.21 18.38 -2.28
C ALA A 112 4.60 17.72 -0.96
N ASP A 113 3.75 17.92 0.05
CA ASP A 113 3.83 17.16 1.28
C ASP A 113 3.49 15.69 1.02
N VAL A 114 4.31 14.80 1.58
CA VAL A 114 4.07 13.37 1.54
C VAL A 114 3.24 13.00 2.76
N ALA A 115 2.04 12.47 2.53
CA ALA A 115 1.23 11.87 3.58
C ALA A 115 1.83 10.52 4.02
N THR A 116 2.87 10.55 4.86
CA THR A 116 3.55 9.36 5.38
C THR A 116 2.58 8.42 6.11
N ASP A 117 1.57 8.97 6.76
CA ASP A 117 0.52 8.19 7.44
C ASP A 117 -0.29 7.35 6.45
N ALA A 118 -0.45 7.81 5.21
CA ALA A 118 -1.11 7.02 4.19
C ALA A 118 -0.30 5.78 3.80
N HIS A 119 1.03 5.83 3.88
CA HIS A 119 1.88 4.64 3.68
C HIS A 119 1.71 3.64 4.83
N LEU A 120 1.63 4.13 6.07
CA LEU A 120 1.37 3.30 7.24
C LEU A 120 0.00 2.62 7.15
N TYR A 121 -1.06 3.39 6.93
CA TYR A 121 -2.40 2.84 6.80
C TYR A 121 -2.52 1.93 5.59
N GLY A 122 -1.84 2.24 4.48
CA GLY A 122 -1.75 1.35 3.33
C GLY A 122 -1.14 0.00 3.69
N ALA A 123 0.00 -0.01 4.38
CA ALA A 123 0.64 -1.24 4.82
C ALA A 123 -0.28 -2.07 5.75
N ILE A 124 -0.93 -1.43 6.72
CA ILE A 124 -1.90 -2.08 7.63
C ILE A 124 -3.07 -2.66 6.84
N CYS A 125 -3.63 -1.90 5.90
CA CYS A 125 -4.72 -2.35 5.04
C CYS A 125 -4.32 -3.59 4.23
N GLY A 126 -3.09 -3.66 3.73
CA GLY A 126 -2.57 -4.82 2.98
C GLY A 126 -2.67 -6.11 3.80
N VAL A 127 -2.23 -6.07 5.06
CA VAL A 127 -2.32 -7.22 5.99
C VAL A 127 -3.78 -7.57 6.31
N LEU A 128 -4.60 -6.57 6.62
CA LEU A 128 -6.01 -6.78 6.97
C LEU A 128 -6.79 -7.42 5.81
N LEU A 129 -6.66 -6.86 4.60
CA LEU A 129 -7.36 -7.35 3.42
C LEU A 129 -6.87 -8.74 2.98
N PHE A 130 -5.59 -9.05 3.22
CA PHE A 130 -5.06 -10.40 3.08
C PHE A 130 -5.79 -11.38 4.01
N GLY A 131 -5.87 -11.08 5.31
CA GLY A 131 -6.58 -11.92 6.28
C GLY A 131 -8.05 -12.13 5.91
N VAL A 132 -8.75 -11.06 5.51
CA VAL A 132 -10.16 -11.11 5.11
C VAL A 132 -10.38 -12.00 3.89
N LEU A 133 -9.63 -11.78 2.80
CA LEU A 133 -9.82 -12.55 1.56
C LEU A 133 -9.49 -14.03 1.73
N HIS A 134 -8.46 -14.36 2.50
CA HIS A 134 -8.08 -15.76 2.74
C HIS A 134 -9.05 -16.48 3.68
N SER A 135 -9.57 -15.79 4.71
CA SER A 135 -10.61 -16.37 5.58
C SER A 135 -11.88 -16.70 4.80
N PHE A 136 -12.33 -15.81 3.90
CA PHE A 136 -13.49 -16.10 3.04
C PHE A 136 -13.26 -17.26 2.06
N GLN A 137 -12.05 -17.38 1.52
CA GLN A 137 -11.70 -18.49 0.61
C GLN A 137 -11.65 -19.84 1.32
N GLN A 138 -11.20 -19.88 2.58
CA GLN A 138 -11.22 -21.10 3.40
C GLN A 138 -12.65 -21.55 3.68
N ILE A 139 -13.54 -20.63 4.07
CA ILE A 139 -14.95 -20.95 4.35
C ILE A 139 -15.64 -21.53 3.10
N ARG A 140 -15.43 -20.95 1.92
CA ARG A 140 -16.02 -21.43 0.65
C ARG A 140 -15.46 -22.76 0.15
N ARG A 141 -14.33 -23.24 0.69
CA ARG A 141 -13.75 -24.56 0.34
C ARG A 141 -14.24 -25.69 1.24
N HIS A 142 -14.85 -25.37 2.37
CA HIS A 142 -15.30 -26.33 3.39
C HIS A 142 -16.83 -26.38 3.59
N GLY A 143 -17.60 -25.64 2.79
CA GLY A 143 -19.07 -25.71 2.73
C GLY A 143 -19.53 -26.08 1.32
#